data_AF-A0A5B8B822-F1
#
_entry.id   AF-A0A5B8B822-F1
#
_cell.length_a   1.000
_cell.length_b   1.000
_cell.length_c   1.000
_cell.angle_alpha   90.00
_cell.angle_beta   90.00
_cell.angle_gamma   90.00
#
_symmetry.space_group_name_H-M   'P 1'
#
loop_
_entity.id
_entity.type
_entity.pdbx_description
1 polymer ?
#
loop_
_entity_poly.entity_id
_entity_poly.type
_entity_poly.pdbx_seq_one_letter_code
_entity_poly.pdbx_strand_id
1 'polypeptide(L)'
;MNDTEREAIILNSAWEMIDGMVNWAMFMKTDRPDPSNLMFQTSGCARLFVILLGDFLSEIRAFKGEPIPLGLKRAPSNARPSDLTFLFHLRQVCTDPKLGADGDGLSAAVEAFATWLEGEFIATGVNLHAIDVVADVRITRYRYLKMCGDMAKHNLARLATNVGHLRRLLEQAGHPVSEQQAYLAVETFFEWFHEDIFVYHSSQIGEFLNNIRWAIYDYLQPEFRRSYHVPATSTAEFPRYSYHVPSAITEPVAVAMYWDAMNRSRSQPYVQRFVIPDYMKQRY
;
A
#
# COMPACT_ATOMS: atom_id res chain seq x y z
N MET A 1 7.31 -22.24 -8.02
CA MET A 1 7.33 -20.95 -8.73
C MET A 1 8.75 -20.44 -8.94
N ASN A 2 9.06 -20.11 -10.19
CA ASN A 2 10.32 -19.44 -10.58
C ASN A 2 10.21 -17.91 -10.45
N ASP A 3 11.28 -17.18 -10.78
CA ASP A 3 11.32 -15.72 -10.62
C ASP A 3 10.38 -14.98 -11.59
N THR A 4 10.23 -15.43 -12.83
CA THR A 4 9.31 -14.81 -13.81
C THR A 4 7.85 -14.95 -13.38
N GLU A 5 7.48 -16.12 -12.85
CA GLU A 5 6.14 -16.36 -12.29
C GLU A 5 5.86 -15.48 -11.07
N ARG A 6 6.83 -15.37 -10.15
CA ARG A 6 6.75 -14.49 -8.98
C ARG A 6 6.55 -13.04 -9.38
N GLU A 7 7.30 -12.57 -10.36
CA GLU A 7 7.20 -11.18 -10.82
C GLU A 7 5.80 -10.85 -11.35
N ALA A 8 5.21 -11.71 -12.17
CA ALA A 8 3.84 -11.54 -12.67
C ALA A 8 2.84 -11.43 -11.51
N ILE A 9 2.98 -12.30 -10.49
CA ILE A 9 2.15 -12.29 -9.28
C ILE A 9 2.32 -10.97 -8.52
N ILE A 10 3.56 -10.57 -8.23
CA ILE A 10 3.87 -9.37 -7.43
C ILE A 10 3.30 -8.12 -8.09
N LEU A 11 3.54 -7.95 -9.40
CA LEU A 11 3.11 -6.76 -10.13
C LEU A 11 1.58 -6.67 -10.22
N ASN A 12 0.89 -7.78 -10.53
CA ASN A 12 -0.56 -7.79 -10.58
C ASN A 12 -1.18 -7.54 -9.20
N SER A 13 -0.68 -8.21 -8.16
CA SER A 13 -1.17 -8.04 -6.79
C SER A 13 -0.96 -6.62 -6.26
N ALA A 14 0.22 -6.01 -6.50
CA ALA A 14 0.44 -4.61 -6.16
C ALA A 14 -0.57 -3.69 -6.83
N TRP A 15 -0.78 -3.86 -8.14
CA TRP A 15 -1.73 -3.08 -8.90
C TRP A 15 -3.15 -3.23 -8.35
N GLU A 16 -3.59 -4.46 -8.09
CA GLU A 16 -4.92 -4.75 -7.56
C GLU A 16 -5.15 -4.12 -6.18
N MET A 17 -4.19 -4.26 -5.26
CA MET A 17 -4.27 -3.64 -3.94
C MET A 17 -4.33 -2.11 -4.05
N ILE A 18 -3.54 -1.51 -4.94
CA ILE A 18 -3.56 -0.07 -5.20
C ILE A 18 -4.90 0.35 -5.79
N ASP A 19 -5.49 -0.43 -6.71
CA ASP A 19 -6.80 -0.12 -7.26
C ASP A 19 -7.91 -0.12 -6.22
N GLY A 20 -7.82 -1.00 -5.22
CA GLY A 20 -8.72 -1.00 -4.06
C GLY A 20 -8.65 0.30 -3.24
N MET A 21 -7.49 0.96 -3.21
CA MET A 21 -7.25 2.18 -2.42
C MET A 21 -7.43 3.47 -3.23
N VAL A 22 -6.89 3.54 -4.45
CA VAL A 22 -6.78 4.76 -5.24
C VAL A 22 -7.73 4.74 -6.43
N ASN A 23 -8.98 5.10 -6.15
CA ASN A 23 -10.03 5.17 -7.15
C ASN A 23 -11.12 6.21 -6.87
N TRP A 24 -11.94 6.48 -7.90
CA TRP A 24 -13.01 7.47 -7.86
C TRP A 24 -14.26 7.05 -7.08
N ALA A 25 -14.34 5.81 -6.60
CA ALA A 25 -15.33 5.42 -5.59
C ALA A 25 -14.83 5.72 -4.16
N MET A 26 -13.51 5.68 -3.95
CA MET A 26 -12.88 6.04 -2.67
C MET A 26 -12.81 7.56 -2.48
N PHE A 27 -12.43 8.27 -3.54
CA PHE A 27 -12.21 9.71 -3.54
C PHE A 27 -13.26 10.44 -4.36
N MET A 28 -13.51 11.69 -4.00
CA MET A 28 -14.31 12.58 -4.84
C MET A 28 -13.57 12.83 -6.15
N LYS A 29 -14.23 12.54 -7.26
CA LYS A 29 -13.71 12.81 -8.59
C LYS A 29 -13.55 14.32 -8.76
N THR A 30 -12.39 14.73 -9.25
CA THR A 30 -12.13 16.12 -9.63
C THR A 30 -12.05 16.23 -11.14
N ASP A 31 -12.68 17.26 -11.70
CA ASP A 31 -12.55 17.61 -13.11
C ASP A 31 -11.32 18.48 -13.37
N ARG A 32 -10.52 18.77 -12.32
CA ARG A 32 -9.27 19.50 -12.47
C ARG A 32 -8.23 18.63 -13.17
N PRO A 33 -7.48 19.19 -14.13
CA PRO A 33 -6.41 18.46 -14.80
C PRO A 33 -5.33 18.01 -13.81
N ASP A 34 -5.05 18.84 -12.81
CA ASP A 34 -4.06 18.58 -11.75
C ASP A 34 -4.72 18.58 -10.36
N PRO A 35 -5.08 17.41 -9.82
CA PRO A 35 -5.59 17.28 -8.45
C PRO A 35 -4.56 17.78 -7.44
N SER A 36 -4.89 18.85 -6.72
CA SER A 36 -4.05 19.37 -5.63
C SER A 36 -4.25 18.61 -4.31
N ASN A 37 -5.36 17.89 -4.16
CA ASN A 37 -5.70 17.09 -3.00
C ASN A 37 -6.71 15.99 -3.37
N LEU A 38 -6.66 14.88 -2.64
CA LEU A 38 -7.66 13.82 -2.69
C LEU A 38 -8.52 13.90 -1.42
N MET A 39 -9.82 14.05 -1.61
CA MET A 39 -10.78 14.04 -0.49
C MET A 39 -11.62 12.77 -0.57
N PHE A 40 -11.74 12.05 0.53
CA PHE A 40 -12.58 10.87 0.61
C PHE A 40 -14.06 11.23 0.38
N GLN A 41 -14.82 10.32 -0.24
CA GLN A 41 -16.26 10.54 -0.41
C GLN A 41 -17.01 10.55 0.93
N THR A 42 -16.59 9.69 1.86
CA THR A 42 -17.19 9.54 3.19
C THR A 42 -16.13 9.14 4.22
N SER A 43 -16.45 9.27 5.51
CA SER A 43 -15.62 8.70 6.59
C SER A 43 -15.48 7.18 6.48
N GLY A 44 -16.51 6.50 5.95
CA GLY A 44 -16.44 5.07 5.63
C GLY A 44 -15.37 4.74 4.59
N CYS A 45 -15.21 5.57 3.56
CA CYS A 45 -14.14 5.45 2.58
C CYS A 45 -12.77 5.66 3.23
N ALA A 46 -12.61 6.70 4.06
CA ALA A 46 -11.35 6.92 4.80
C ALA A 46 -10.96 5.70 5.65
N ARG A 47 -11.95 5.14 6.39
CA ARG A 47 -11.77 3.93 7.20
C ARG A 47 -11.41 2.70 6.35
N LEU A 48 -12.09 2.50 5.21
CA LEU A 48 -11.77 1.39 4.32
C LEU A 48 -10.36 1.54 3.73
N PHE A 49 -9.97 2.75 3.33
CA PHE A 49 -8.63 3.02 2.81
C PHE A 49 -7.56 2.65 3.84
N VAL A 50 -7.68 3.09 5.11
CA VAL A 50 -6.65 2.77 6.12
C VAL A 50 -6.59 1.28 6.43
N ILE A 51 -7.70 0.54 6.32
CA ILE A 51 -7.73 -0.92 6.45
C ILE A 51 -6.94 -1.58 5.31
N LEU A 52 -7.24 -1.21 4.06
CA LEU A 52 -6.56 -1.75 2.87
C LEU A 52 -5.07 -1.40 2.87
N LEU A 53 -4.73 -0.17 3.28
CA LEU A 53 -3.35 0.26 3.47
C LEU A 53 -2.67 -0.55 4.57
N GLY A 54 -3.33 -0.79 5.69
CA GLY A 54 -2.82 -1.64 6.76
C GLY A 54 -2.49 -3.06 6.31
N ASP A 55 -3.30 -3.63 5.41
CA ASP A 55 -3.06 -4.94 4.79
C ASP A 55 -1.88 -4.87 3.79
N PHE A 56 -1.78 -3.82 2.94
CA PHE A 56 -0.63 -3.59 2.05
C PHE A 56 0.70 -3.41 2.81
N LEU A 57 0.64 -2.80 3.99
CA LEU A 57 1.76 -2.58 4.90
C LEU A 57 2.03 -3.79 5.83
N SER A 58 1.35 -4.92 5.64
CA SER A 58 1.59 -6.12 6.43
C SER A 58 2.57 -7.07 5.75
N GLU A 59 3.41 -7.71 6.56
CA GLU A 59 4.33 -8.74 6.08
C GLU A 59 3.55 -9.96 5.58
N ILE A 60 3.88 -10.41 4.36
CA ILE A 60 3.42 -11.71 3.87
C ILE A 60 4.29 -12.78 4.50
N ARG A 61 3.71 -13.49 5.47
CA ARG A 61 4.41 -14.50 6.26
C ARG A 61 3.79 -15.88 6.12
N ALA A 62 4.64 -16.88 6.33
CA ALA A 62 4.24 -18.25 6.56
C ALA A 62 3.22 -18.36 7.70
N PHE A 63 2.21 -19.20 7.54
CA PHE A 63 1.32 -19.58 8.63
C PHE A 63 1.76 -20.92 9.21
N LYS A 64 2.02 -20.99 10.52
CA LYS A 64 2.32 -22.24 11.26
C LYS A 64 3.37 -23.17 10.61
N GLY A 65 4.46 -22.61 10.07
CA GLY A 65 5.56 -23.40 9.49
C GLY A 65 5.35 -23.83 8.03
N GLU A 66 4.24 -23.42 7.41
CA GLU A 66 4.04 -23.58 5.97
C GLU A 66 4.98 -22.65 5.17
N PRO A 67 5.28 -22.98 3.90
CA PRO A 67 5.98 -22.03 3.04
C PRO A 67 5.17 -20.74 2.87
N ILE A 68 5.87 -19.64 2.57
CA ILE A 68 5.20 -18.38 2.23
C ILE A 68 4.33 -18.62 0.97
N PRO A 69 3.06 -18.18 0.97
CA PRO A 69 2.16 -18.38 -0.17
C PRO A 69 2.74 -17.84 -1.48
N LEU A 70 2.35 -18.46 -2.60
CA LEU A 70 2.71 -18.04 -3.95
C LEU A 70 4.24 -17.96 -4.18
N GLY A 71 5.00 -18.73 -3.41
CA GLY A 71 6.46 -18.82 -3.53
C GLY A 71 7.19 -17.50 -3.27
N LEU A 72 6.54 -16.52 -2.64
CA LEU A 72 7.14 -15.22 -2.32
C LEU A 72 8.30 -15.39 -1.33
N LYS A 73 9.32 -14.54 -1.48
CA LYS A 73 10.53 -14.60 -0.66
C LYS A 73 10.28 -13.93 0.68
N ARG A 74 10.87 -14.46 1.76
CA ARG A 74 10.80 -13.82 3.08
C ARG A 74 11.69 -12.58 3.13
N ALA A 75 11.25 -11.56 3.84
CA ALA A 75 12.12 -10.45 4.24
C ALA A 75 13.31 -10.96 5.09
N PRO A 76 14.50 -10.37 4.96
CA PRO A 76 15.64 -10.73 5.80
C PRO A 76 15.37 -10.42 7.28
N SER A 77 16.05 -11.11 8.19
CA SER A 77 15.80 -10.96 9.64
C SER A 77 16.15 -9.58 10.20
N ASN A 78 17.02 -8.83 9.52
CA ASN A 78 17.42 -7.46 9.82
C ASN A 78 16.78 -6.42 8.89
N ALA A 79 15.61 -6.76 8.32
CA ALA A 79 14.84 -5.89 7.44
C ALA A 79 14.51 -4.53 8.08
N ARG A 80 14.62 -3.46 7.28
CA ARG A 80 14.04 -2.15 7.62
C ARG A 80 12.50 -2.24 7.66
N PRO A 81 11.79 -1.34 8.35
CA PRO A 81 10.33 -1.45 8.50
C PRO A 81 9.56 -1.58 7.18
N SER A 82 9.95 -0.85 6.13
CA SER A 82 9.30 -0.96 4.82
C SER A 82 9.55 -2.30 4.12
N ASP A 83 10.60 -3.04 4.49
CA ASP A 83 10.84 -4.39 3.97
C ASP A 83 9.91 -5.44 4.61
N LEU A 84 9.19 -5.08 5.67
CA LEU A 84 8.15 -5.91 6.29
C LEU A 84 6.76 -5.60 5.68
N THR A 85 6.73 -5.12 4.44
CA THR A 85 5.51 -4.74 3.70
C THR A 85 5.55 -5.30 2.28
N PHE A 86 4.48 -5.10 1.50
CA PHE A 86 4.49 -5.49 0.10
C PHE A 86 5.55 -4.75 -0.75
N LEU A 87 6.06 -3.60 -0.30
CA LEU A 87 7.13 -2.86 -0.98
C LEU A 87 8.41 -3.70 -1.13
N PHE A 88 8.68 -4.61 -0.19
CA PHE A 88 9.79 -5.55 -0.30
C PHE A 88 9.75 -6.39 -1.59
N HIS A 89 8.56 -6.88 -1.94
CA HIS A 89 8.40 -7.71 -3.13
C HIS A 89 8.55 -6.88 -4.41
N LEU A 90 8.04 -5.65 -4.42
CA LEU A 90 8.27 -4.73 -5.53
C LEU A 90 9.75 -4.40 -5.72
N ARG A 91 10.52 -4.22 -4.64
CA ARG A 91 11.99 -4.03 -4.71
C ARG A 91 12.69 -5.21 -5.36
N GLN A 92 12.23 -6.44 -5.11
CA GLN A 92 12.81 -7.63 -5.72
C GLN A 92 12.62 -7.61 -7.24
N VAL A 93 11.44 -7.19 -7.72
CA VAL A 93 11.20 -7.00 -9.15
C VAL A 93 12.15 -5.95 -9.73
N CYS A 94 12.33 -4.83 -9.03
CA CYS A 94 13.23 -3.76 -9.48
C CYS A 94 14.70 -4.22 -9.57
N THR A 95 15.12 -5.10 -8.67
CA THR A 95 16.52 -5.55 -8.56
C THR A 95 16.86 -6.61 -9.61
N ASP A 96 15.90 -7.42 -10.02
CA ASP A 96 16.11 -8.52 -10.96
C ASP A 96 14.90 -8.67 -11.92
N PRO A 97 14.68 -7.68 -12.81
CA PRO A 97 13.51 -7.65 -13.69
C PRO A 97 13.52 -8.80 -14.71
N LYS A 98 12.38 -9.47 -14.87
CA LYS A 98 12.17 -10.61 -15.78
C LYS A 98 11.20 -10.31 -16.91
N LEU A 99 10.21 -9.46 -16.69
CA LEU A 99 9.19 -9.09 -17.68
C LEU A 99 9.48 -7.72 -18.31
N GLY A 100 9.77 -6.71 -17.48
CA GLY A 100 10.11 -5.37 -17.95
C GLY A 100 11.58 -5.24 -18.35
N ALA A 101 11.90 -4.15 -19.05
CA ALA A 101 13.26 -3.88 -19.53
C ALA A 101 14.09 -2.99 -18.56
N ASP A 102 13.42 -2.11 -17.81
CA ASP A 102 14.05 -1.13 -16.92
C ASP A 102 13.20 -0.95 -15.65
N GLY A 103 13.78 -1.24 -14.49
CA GLY A 103 13.16 -1.15 -13.18
C GLY A 103 13.32 0.20 -12.48
N ASP A 104 14.09 1.14 -13.03
CA ASP A 104 14.52 2.35 -12.32
C ASP A 104 13.34 3.24 -11.90
N GLY A 105 12.36 3.43 -12.80
CA GLY A 105 11.15 4.21 -12.50
C GLY A 105 10.30 3.59 -11.39
N LEU A 106 10.17 2.26 -11.39
CA LEU A 106 9.46 1.53 -10.35
C LEU A 106 10.22 1.57 -9.02
N SER A 107 11.55 1.41 -9.07
CA SER A 107 12.42 1.51 -7.91
C SER A 107 12.28 2.88 -7.24
N ALA A 108 12.35 3.96 -8.02
CA ALA A 108 12.22 5.32 -7.51
C ALA A 108 10.86 5.54 -6.81
N ALA A 109 9.75 5.07 -7.41
CA ALA A 109 8.42 5.19 -6.82
C ALA A 109 8.28 4.40 -5.51
N VAL A 110 8.82 3.17 -5.47
CA VAL A 110 8.82 2.30 -4.28
C VAL A 110 9.65 2.90 -3.15
N GLU A 111 10.87 3.39 -3.45
CA GLU A 111 11.75 3.98 -2.44
C GLU A 111 11.24 5.32 -1.91
N ALA A 112 10.58 6.12 -2.75
CA ALA A 112 9.97 7.37 -2.31
C ALA A 112 8.91 7.10 -1.23
N PHE A 113 8.03 6.11 -1.45
CA PHE A 113 7.02 5.77 -0.45
C PHE A 113 7.64 5.16 0.81
N ALA A 114 8.58 4.23 0.64
CA ALA A 114 9.24 3.58 1.76
C ALA A 114 10.01 4.55 2.66
N THR A 115 10.72 5.50 2.06
CA THR A 115 11.45 6.55 2.79
C THR A 115 10.49 7.41 3.59
N TRP A 116 9.35 7.79 3.01
CA TRP A 116 8.33 8.56 3.70
C TRP A 116 7.71 7.78 4.88
N LEU A 117 7.43 6.49 4.70
CA LEU A 117 6.87 5.60 5.74
C LEU A 117 7.81 5.46 6.94
N GLU A 118 9.12 5.43 6.69
CA GLU A 118 10.13 5.28 7.74
C GLU A 118 10.45 6.58 8.47
N GLY A 119 10.02 7.72 7.93
CA GLY A 119 10.10 9.00 8.63
C GLY A 119 9.28 9.04 9.91
N GLU A 120 9.77 9.81 10.88
CA GLU A 120 9.10 10.09 12.15
C GLU A 120 8.55 11.51 12.19
N PHE A 121 7.53 11.70 13.02
CA PHE A 121 6.99 13.01 13.36
C PHE A 121 6.53 13.05 14.81
N ILE A 122 6.21 14.25 15.29
CA ILE A 122 5.67 14.48 16.64
C ILE A 122 4.24 14.99 16.49
N ALA A 123 3.27 14.21 16.95
CA ALA A 123 1.90 14.67 17.12
C ALA A 123 1.83 15.45 18.44
N THR A 124 1.73 16.78 18.34
CA THR A 124 1.76 17.66 19.52
C THR A 124 0.40 17.76 20.19
N GLY A 125 0.36 17.68 21.52
CA GLY A 125 -0.85 17.91 22.32
C GLY A 125 -1.96 16.88 22.11
N VAL A 126 -1.61 15.62 21.83
CA VAL A 126 -2.58 14.52 21.70
C VAL A 126 -3.33 14.39 23.03
N ASN A 127 -4.63 14.70 23.00
CA ASN A 127 -5.50 14.67 24.18
C ASN A 127 -6.23 13.33 24.29
N LEU A 128 -5.70 12.43 25.11
CA LEU A 128 -6.28 11.16 25.50
C LEU A 128 -7.17 11.32 26.74
N HIS A 129 -8.25 12.08 26.58
CA HIS A 129 -9.12 12.51 27.67
C HIS A 129 -9.76 11.34 28.45
N ALA A 130 -9.91 10.16 27.84
CA ALA A 130 -10.40 8.96 28.52
C ALA A 130 -9.50 8.49 29.68
N ILE A 131 -8.27 8.98 29.75
CA ILE A 131 -7.28 8.65 30.79
C ILE A 131 -6.59 9.88 31.38
N ASP A 132 -7.14 11.08 31.13
CA ASP A 132 -6.59 12.36 31.61
C ASP A 132 -5.11 12.60 31.22
N VAL A 133 -4.72 12.21 30.00
CA VAL A 133 -3.36 12.41 29.47
C VAL A 133 -3.37 13.33 28.26
N VAL A 134 -2.52 14.36 28.29
CA VAL A 134 -2.16 15.16 27.12
C VAL A 134 -0.66 14.99 26.90
N ALA A 135 -0.26 14.54 25.71
CA ALA A 135 1.14 14.20 25.43
C ALA A 135 1.56 14.57 24.01
N ASP A 136 2.85 14.87 23.86
CA ASP A 136 3.50 14.94 22.55
C ASP A 136 3.99 13.54 22.16
N VAL A 137 3.39 12.96 21.12
CA VAL A 137 3.64 11.57 20.73
C VAL A 137 4.57 11.54 19.52
N ARG A 138 5.81 11.07 19.73
CA ARG A 138 6.75 10.78 18.64
C ARG A 138 6.48 9.39 18.06
N ILE A 139 6.30 9.31 16.74
CA ILE A 139 5.94 8.05 16.07
C ILE A 139 6.38 8.04 14.60
N THR A 140 6.80 6.87 14.10
CA THR A 140 7.06 6.64 12.66
C THR A 140 5.74 6.60 11.88
N ARG A 141 5.75 7.05 10.62
CA ARG A 141 4.55 6.99 9.76
C ARG A 141 4.03 5.56 9.58
N TYR A 142 4.93 4.62 9.36
CA TYR A 142 4.63 3.19 9.28
C TYR A 142 3.85 2.68 10.51
N ARG A 143 4.32 2.99 11.73
CA ARG A 143 3.73 2.48 12.97
C ARG A 143 2.31 2.99 13.18
N TYR A 144 2.06 4.30 13.03
CA TYR A 144 0.72 4.82 13.29
C TYR A 144 -0.27 4.32 12.23
N LEU A 145 0.13 4.24 10.95
CA LEU A 145 -0.72 3.71 9.89
C LEU A 145 -1.13 2.26 10.15
N LYS A 146 -0.19 1.42 10.62
CA LYS A 146 -0.49 0.05 11.03
C LYS A 146 -1.45 0.00 12.22
N MET A 147 -1.23 0.83 13.23
CA MET A 147 -2.12 0.90 14.39
C MET A 147 -3.53 1.33 13.96
N CYS A 148 -3.67 2.38 13.14
CA CYS A 148 -4.96 2.83 12.62
C CYS A 148 -5.64 1.74 11.76
N GLY A 149 -4.92 1.06 10.87
CA GLY A 149 -5.49 -0.03 10.06
C GLY A 149 -6.05 -1.17 10.92
N ASP A 150 -5.31 -1.60 11.93
CA ASP A 150 -5.76 -2.65 12.84
C ASP A 150 -6.94 -2.19 13.71
N MET A 151 -6.90 -0.97 14.27
CA MET A 151 -7.99 -0.37 15.05
C MET A 151 -9.26 -0.18 14.21
N ALA A 152 -9.13 0.20 12.94
CA ALA A 152 -10.25 0.31 12.02
C ALA A 152 -10.87 -1.06 11.70
N LYS A 153 -10.08 -2.14 11.67
CA LYS A 153 -10.52 -3.51 11.30
C LYS A 153 -11.08 -4.32 12.47
N HIS A 154 -10.64 -4.03 13.69
CA HIS A 154 -10.83 -4.92 14.84
C HIS A 154 -11.62 -4.27 15.97
N ASN A 155 -12.33 -5.11 16.74
CA ASN A 155 -12.90 -4.70 18.01
C ASN A 155 -11.82 -4.71 19.11
N LEU A 156 -12.15 -4.11 20.26
CA LEU A 156 -11.22 -3.95 21.39
C LEU A 156 -10.53 -5.27 21.81
N ALA A 157 -11.25 -6.39 21.78
CA ALA A 157 -10.74 -7.71 22.18
C ALA A 157 -9.59 -8.22 21.28
N ARG A 158 -9.40 -7.66 20.09
CA ARG A 158 -8.34 -8.01 19.14
C ARG A 158 -7.20 -6.98 19.09
N LEU A 159 -7.18 -6.01 20.01
CA LEU A 159 -6.23 -4.90 20.00
C LEU A 159 -5.11 -5.00 21.06
N ALA A 160 -4.94 -6.13 21.73
CA ALA A 160 -3.90 -6.31 22.76
C ALA A 160 -2.49 -5.88 22.29
N THR A 161 -2.12 -6.21 21.05
CA THR A 161 -0.84 -5.78 20.44
C THR A 161 -0.77 -4.25 20.31
N ASN A 162 -1.84 -3.62 19.82
CA ASN A 162 -1.91 -2.17 19.67
C ASN A 162 -1.92 -1.44 21.01
N VAL A 163 -2.57 -2.01 22.03
CA VAL A 163 -2.49 -1.53 23.41
C VAL A 163 -1.06 -1.56 23.93
N GLY A 164 -0.33 -2.66 23.69
CA GLY A 164 1.10 -2.73 24.03
C GLY A 164 1.98 -1.74 23.27
N HIS A 165 1.60 -1.34 22.05
CA HIS A 165 2.26 -0.26 21.31
C HIS A 165 1.95 1.12 21.90
N LEU A 166 0.68 1.40 22.17
CA LEU A 166 0.23 2.67 22.74
C LEU A 166 0.88 2.94 24.11
N ARG A 167 0.97 1.93 24.97
CA ARG A 167 1.66 2.03 26.27
C ARG A 167 3.11 2.47 26.11
N ARG A 168 3.84 1.87 25.16
CA ARG A 168 5.25 2.22 24.91
C ARG A 168 5.41 3.64 24.39
N LEU A 169 4.51 4.08 23.51
CA LEU A 169 4.51 5.46 23.00
C LEU A 169 4.30 6.47 24.13
N LEU A 170 3.34 6.20 25.01
CA LEU A 170 3.05 7.08 26.14
C LEU A 170 4.14 7.05 27.20
N GLU A 171 4.72 5.89 27.48
CA GLU A 171 5.89 5.78 28.36
C GLU A 171 7.09 6.59 27.82
N GLN A 172 7.36 6.50 26.51
CA GLN A 172 8.39 7.31 25.84
C GLN A 172 8.09 8.81 25.88
N ALA A 173 6.82 9.18 25.89
CA ALA A 173 6.36 10.56 26.06
C ALA A 173 6.35 11.04 27.53
N GLY A 174 6.75 10.19 28.50
CA GLY A 174 6.79 10.54 29.92
C GLY A 174 5.49 10.30 30.69
N HIS A 175 4.52 9.59 30.08
CA HIS A 175 3.21 9.28 30.66
C HIS A 175 2.99 7.77 30.74
N PRO A 176 3.66 7.04 31.64
CA PRO A 176 3.45 5.60 31.78
C PRO A 176 2.02 5.29 32.22
N VAL A 177 1.36 4.34 31.54
CA VAL A 177 -0.02 3.94 31.81
C VAL A 177 -0.18 2.42 31.97
N SER A 178 -1.19 2.03 32.74
CA SER A 178 -1.62 0.63 32.86
C SER A 178 -2.18 0.09 31.54
N GLU A 179 -2.33 -1.23 31.44
CA GLU A 179 -2.97 -1.85 30.27
C GLU A 179 -4.43 -1.43 30.13
N GLN A 180 -5.17 -1.36 31.23
CA GLN A 180 -6.58 -0.96 31.25
C GLN A 180 -6.74 0.49 30.79
N GLN A 181 -5.89 1.41 31.24
CA GLN A 181 -5.86 2.78 30.74
C GLN A 181 -5.56 2.82 29.24
N ALA A 182 -4.59 2.03 28.77
CA ALA A 182 -4.29 2.00 27.35
C ALA A 182 -5.45 1.43 26.50
N TYR A 183 -6.25 0.49 27.01
CA TYR A 183 -7.50 0.08 26.35
C TYR A 183 -8.51 1.24 26.27
N LEU A 184 -8.68 2.02 27.35
CA LEU A 184 -9.56 3.19 27.36
C LEU A 184 -9.10 4.28 26.38
N ALA A 185 -7.79 4.40 26.17
CA ALA A 185 -7.21 5.40 25.27
C ALA A 185 -7.26 5.00 23.78
N VAL A 186 -7.64 3.77 23.41
CA VAL A 186 -7.62 3.31 22.01
C VAL A 186 -8.50 4.17 21.10
N GLU A 187 -9.73 4.46 21.53
CA GLU A 187 -10.70 5.21 20.73
C GLU A 187 -10.24 6.65 20.50
N THR A 188 -9.84 7.33 21.57
CA THR A 188 -9.32 8.71 21.50
C THR A 188 -8.01 8.83 20.72
N PHE A 189 -7.13 7.82 20.82
CA PHE A 189 -5.95 7.73 19.95
C PHE A 189 -6.37 7.57 18.49
N PHE A 190 -7.34 6.69 18.20
CA PHE A 190 -7.82 6.48 16.85
C PHE A 190 -8.43 7.76 16.27
N GLU A 191 -9.25 8.50 17.01
CA GLU A 191 -9.80 9.80 16.58
C GLU A 191 -8.67 10.77 16.15
N TRP A 192 -7.68 11.00 17.01
CA TRP A 192 -6.55 11.90 16.70
C TRP A 192 -5.74 11.44 15.47
N PHE A 193 -5.37 10.17 15.42
CA PHE A 193 -4.46 9.68 14.40
C PHE A 193 -5.15 9.33 13.09
N HIS A 194 -6.40 8.89 13.13
CA HIS A 194 -7.17 8.55 11.94
C HIS A 194 -7.91 9.77 11.37
N GLU A 195 -8.67 10.49 12.19
CA GLU A 195 -9.59 11.52 11.68
C GLU A 195 -8.91 12.85 11.39
N ASP A 196 -7.77 13.14 12.01
CA ASP A 196 -6.93 14.32 11.71
C ASP A 196 -5.68 13.92 10.91
N ILE A 197 -4.72 13.25 11.55
CA ILE A 197 -3.38 13.06 10.98
C ILE A 197 -3.39 12.18 9.72
N PHE A 198 -4.10 11.05 9.72
CA PHE A 198 -4.21 10.19 8.54
C PHE A 198 -4.98 10.88 7.42
N VAL A 199 -6.09 11.57 7.71
CA VAL A 199 -6.83 12.33 6.68
C VAL A 199 -5.91 13.36 6.03
N TYR A 200 -5.09 14.06 6.80
CA TYR A 200 -4.06 14.96 6.26
C TYR A 200 -3.07 14.23 5.34
N HIS A 201 -2.50 13.10 5.77
CA HIS A 201 -1.54 12.32 4.96
C HIS A 201 -2.17 11.58 3.77
N SER A 202 -3.47 11.36 3.77
CA SER A 202 -4.14 10.46 2.82
C SER A 202 -3.91 10.82 1.35
N SER A 203 -3.88 12.13 1.04
CA SER A 203 -3.60 12.62 -0.30
C SER A 203 -2.18 12.25 -0.76
N GLN A 204 -1.19 12.42 0.12
CA GLN A 204 0.20 12.10 -0.18
C GLN A 204 0.42 10.58 -0.27
N ILE A 205 -0.25 9.79 0.58
CA ILE A 205 -0.25 8.33 0.46
C ILE A 205 -0.86 7.90 -0.88
N GLY A 206 -1.98 8.52 -1.27
CA GLY A 206 -2.62 8.31 -2.56
C GLY A 206 -1.70 8.63 -3.74
N GLU A 207 -0.91 9.72 -3.64
CA GLU A 207 0.13 10.07 -4.62
C GLU A 207 1.18 8.96 -4.73
N PHE A 208 1.74 8.49 -3.61
CA PHE A 208 2.75 7.42 -3.62
C PHE A 208 2.22 6.13 -4.24
N LEU A 209 1.03 5.68 -3.83
CA LEU A 209 0.40 4.47 -4.36
C LEU A 209 0.09 4.63 -5.87
N ASN A 210 -0.42 5.79 -6.28
CA ASN A 210 -0.68 6.05 -7.69
C ASN A 210 0.60 6.04 -8.52
N ASN A 211 1.69 6.61 -8.00
CA ASN A 211 2.99 6.62 -8.66
C ASN A 211 3.54 5.20 -8.83
N ILE A 212 3.38 4.33 -7.82
CA ILE A 212 3.74 2.91 -7.95
C ILE A 212 2.90 2.25 -9.06
N ARG A 213 1.58 2.44 -9.09
CA ARG A 213 0.72 1.87 -10.15
C ARG A 213 1.13 2.34 -11.54
N TRP A 214 1.40 3.63 -11.71
CA TRP A 214 1.88 4.18 -12.98
C TRP A 214 3.25 3.62 -13.37
N ALA A 215 4.17 3.47 -12.42
CA ALA A 215 5.46 2.88 -12.68
C ALA A 215 5.37 1.39 -13.06
N ILE A 216 4.43 0.62 -12.47
CA ILE A 216 4.13 -0.75 -12.91
C ILE A 216 3.57 -0.74 -14.34
N TYR A 217 2.64 0.16 -14.66
CA TYR A 217 2.11 0.30 -16.03
C TYR A 217 3.24 0.54 -17.03
N ASP A 218 4.12 1.52 -16.77
CA ASP A 218 5.23 1.88 -17.63
C ASP A 218 6.23 0.71 -17.76
N TYR A 219 6.56 0.05 -16.64
CA TYR A 219 7.45 -1.12 -16.57
C TYR A 219 6.96 -2.29 -17.43
N LEU A 220 5.66 -2.56 -17.43
CA LEU A 220 5.05 -3.65 -18.19
C LEU A 220 4.78 -3.32 -19.67
N GLN A 221 4.89 -2.06 -20.10
CA GLN A 221 4.59 -1.68 -21.49
C GLN A 221 5.43 -2.44 -22.54
N PRO A 222 6.75 -2.64 -22.38
CA PRO A 222 7.53 -3.43 -23.32
C PRO A 222 7.02 -4.88 -23.45
N GLU A 223 6.70 -5.52 -22.32
CA GLU A 223 6.19 -6.89 -22.29
C GLU A 223 4.77 -7.01 -22.86
N PHE A 224 3.93 -6.03 -22.57
CA PHE A 224 2.60 -5.93 -23.16
C PHE A 224 2.68 -5.86 -24.69
N ARG A 225 3.54 -4.98 -25.23
CA ARG A 225 3.73 -4.85 -26.69
C ARG A 225 4.32 -6.12 -27.31
N ARG A 226 5.25 -6.79 -26.63
CA ARG A 226 5.84 -8.05 -27.10
C ARG A 226 4.81 -9.18 -27.16
N SER A 227 3.99 -9.29 -26.13
CA SER A 227 3.13 -10.45 -25.94
C SER A 227 1.77 -10.30 -26.61
N TYR A 228 1.21 -9.09 -26.67
CA TYR A 228 -0.10 -8.82 -27.24
C TYR A 228 -0.14 -9.17 -28.74
N HIS A 229 -1.11 -9.97 -29.12
CA HIS A 229 -1.39 -10.24 -30.53
C HIS A 229 -2.88 -10.47 -30.76
N VAL A 230 -3.30 -10.20 -31.99
CA VAL A 230 -4.66 -10.46 -32.48
C VAL A 230 -4.60 -11.75 -33.30
N PRO A 231 -5.21 -12.86 -32.86
CA PRO A 231 -5.21 -14.10 -33.63
C PRO A 231 -5.88 -13.92 -34.99
N ALA A 232 -5.47 -14.71 -35.99
CA ALA A 232 -6.07 -14.70 -37.32
C ALA A 232 -7.58 -15.02 -37.33
N THR A 233 -8.09 -15.64 -36.27
CA THR A 233 -9.52 -15.93 -36.08
C THR A 233 -10.32 -14.75 -35.52
N SER A 234 -9.66 -13.62 -35.24
CA SER A 234 -10.32 -12.38 -34.83
C SER A 234 -11.00 -11.71 -36.02
N THR A 235 -12.25 -11.29 -35.85
CA THR A 235 -12.99 -10.51 -36.85
C THR A 235 -13.42 -9.17 -36.25
N ALA A 236 -13.91 -8.25 -37.08
CA ALA A 236 -14.45 -6.98 -36.59
C ALA A 236 -15.69 -7.17 -35.68
N GLU A 237 -16.49 -8.20 -35.97
CA GLU A 237 -17.69 -8.56 -35.19
C GLU A 237 -17.34 -9.32 -33.90
N PHE A 238 -16.23 -10.06 -33.91
CA PHE A 238 -15.74 -10.84 -32.77
C PHE A 238 -14.25 -10.55 -32.54
N PRO A 239 -13.90 -9.37 -31.99
CA PRO A 239 -12.53 -9.02 -31.72
C PRO A 239 -11.96 -9.97 -30.67
N ARG A 240 -10.89 -10.68 -31.03
CA ARG A 240 -10.13 -11.57 -30.14
C ARG A 240 -8.73 -11.03 -29.98
N TYR A 241 -8.17 -11.23 -28.80
CA TYR A 241 -6.77 -10.98 -28.53
C TYR A 241 -6.24 -12.07 -27.61
N SER A 242 -4.92 -12.21 -27.59
CA SER A 242 -4.23 -13.13 -26.71
C SER A 242 -2.85 -12.56 -26.37
N TYR A 243 -2.17 -13.23 -25.45
CA TYR A 243 -0.81 -12.91 -25.05
C TYR A 243 0.10 -14.12 -25.27
N HIS A 244 1.28 -13.89 -25.85
CA HIS A 244 2.37 -14.86 -25.84
C HIS A 244 3.00 -14.91 -24.46
N VAL A 245 2.38 -15.68 -23.56
CA VAL A 245 2.89 -15.92 -22.20
C VAL A 245 4.31 -16.50 -22.29
N PRO A 246 5.29 -15.95 -21.56
CA PRO A 246 6.65 -16.50 -21.53
C PRO A 246 6.64 -18.00 -21.17
N SER A 247 7.45 -18.80 -21.85
CA SER A 247 7.51 -20.26 -21.62
C SER A 247 7.98 -20.65 -20.22
N ALA A 248 8.62 -19.72 -19.50
CA ALA A 248 8.96 -19.88 -18.10
C ALA A 248 7.73 -19.81 -17.17
N ILE A 249 6.62 -19.19 -17.57
CA ILE A 249 5.40 -19.13 -16.76
C ILE A 249 4.56 -20.37 -17.06
N THR A 250 4.57 -21.31 -16.13
CA THR A 250 3.96 -22.64 -16.28
C THR A 250 2.88 -22.92 -15.24
N GLU A 251 3.02 -22.35 -14.04
CA GLU A 251 2.04 -22.51 -12.96
C GLU A 251 0.70 -21.85 -13.33
N PRO A 252 -0.45 -22.54 -13.23
CA PRO A 252 -1.75 -22.01 -13.67
C PRO A 252 -2.13 -20.67 -13.05
N VAL A 253 -1.84 -20.48 -11.76
CA VAL A 253 -2.08 -19.21 -11.08
C VAL A 253 -1.18 -18.10 -11.60
N ALA A 254 0.08 -18.39 -11.94
CA ALA A 254 1.00 -17.40 -12.49
C ALA A 254 0.60 -17.01 -13.93
N VAL A 255 0.10 -17.97 -14.72
CA VAL A 255 -0.48 -17.70 -16.04
C VAL A 255 -1.66 -16.73 -15.92
N ALA A 256 -2.57 -16.96 -14.97
CA ALA A 256 -3.71 -16.07 -14.73
C ALA A 256 -3.26 -14.67 -14.31
N MET A 257 -2.33 -14.56 -13.33
CA MET A 257 -1.82 -13.27 -12.86
C MET A 257 -1.09 -12.49 -13.96
N TYR A 258 -0.32 -13.19 -14.82
CA TYR A 258 0.29 -12.58 -16.00
C TYR A 258 -0.78 -12.03 -16.96
N TRP A 259 -1.81 -12.83 -17.25
CA TRP A 259 -2.90 -12.43 -18.14
C TRP A 259 -3.64 -11.18 -17.63
N ASP A 260 -3.90 -11.13 -16.33
CA ASP A 260 -4.53 -9.99 -15.68
C ASP A 260 -3.62 -8.75 -15.71
N ALA A 261 -2.32 -8.89 -15.44
CA ALA A 261 -1.36 -7.79 -15.56
C ALA A 261 -1.30 -7.21 -16.98
N MET A 262 -1.30 -8.07 -18.00
CA MET A 262 -1.31 -7.65 -19.39
C MET A 262 -2.64 -6.97 -19.78
N ASN A 263 -3.77 -7.47 -19.28
CA ASN A 263 -5.06 -6.81 -19.46
C ASN A 263 -5.11 -5.42 -18.85
N ARG A 264 -4.58 -5.25 -17.64
CA ARG A 264 -4.45 -3.94 -17.00
C ARG A 264 -3.55 -3.00 -17.79
N SER A 265 -2.53 -3.54 -18.47
CA SER A 265 -1.60 -2.78 -19.30
C SER A 265 -2.19 -2.31 -20.65
N ARG A 266 -3.39 -2.78 -21.03
CA ARG A 266 -4.08 -2.38 -22.28
C ARG A 266 -4.51 -0.92 -22.29
N SER A 267 -4.78 -0.35 -21.12
CA SER A 267 -5.19 1.04 -20.94
C SER A 267 -4.38 1.69 -19.84
N GLN A 268 -4.17 2.99 -19.95
CA GLN A 268 -3.56 3.75 -18.87
C GLN A 268 -4.37 3.61 -17.56
N PRO A 269 -3.73 3.68 -16.39
CA PRO A 269 -4.42 3.76 -15.10
C PRO A 269 -5.50 4.87 -15.09
N TYR A 270 -6.65 4.56 -14.47
CA TYR A 270 -7.85 5.41 -14.54
C TYR A 270 -7.82 6.65 -13.62
N VAL A 271 -6.87 6.73 -12.68
CA VAL A 271 -6.53 7.98 -11.99
C VAL A 271 -5.28 8.52 -12.64
N GLN A 272 -5.37 9.72 -13.19
CA GLN A 272 -4.24 10.43 -13.78
C GLN A 272 -3.08 10.58 -12.78
N ARG A 273 -1.87 10.80 -13.28
CA ARG A 273 -0.76 11.22 -12.41
C ARG A 273 -1.12 12.58 -11.77
N PHE A 274 -0.74 12.76 -10.52
CA PHE A 274 -0.94 14.01 -9.78
C PHE A 274 0.17 14.16 -8.74
N VAL A 275 0.40 15.38 -8.29
CA VAL A 275 1.39 15.71 -7.27
C VAL A 275 0.72 16.56 -6.21
N ILE A 276 0.80 16.14 -4.96
CA ILE A 276 0.32 16.95 -3.84
C ILE A 276 1.31 18.10 -3.62
N PRO A 277 0.87 19.37 -3.52
CA PRO A 277 1.76 20.49 -3.30
C PRO A 277 2.53 20.39 -1.96
N ASP A 278 3.76 20.89 -1.92
CA ASP A 278 4.62 20.78 -0.73
C ASP A 278 4.02 21.40 0.53
N TYR A 279 3.29 22.51 0.40
CA TYR A 279 2.63 23.15 1.55
C TYR A 279 1.56 22.26 2.20
N MET A 280 1.04 21.24 1.50
CA MET A 280 0.12 20.24 2.03
C MET A 280 0.82 19.01 2.65
N LYS A 281 2.16 18.99 2.69
CA LYS A 281 2.97 17.86 3.18
C LYS A 281 3.83 18.18 4.41
N GLN A 282 3.83 19.43 4.90
CA GLN A 282 4.80 19.94 5.87
C GLN A 282 4.39 19.84 7.35
N ARG A 283 3.12 19.55 7.67
CA ARG A 283 2.62 19.63 9.05
C ARG A 283 3.05 18.45 9.93
N TYR A 284 3.15 17.26 9.35
CA TYR A 284 3.46 16.00 10.02
C TYR A 284 4.48 15.18 9.22
#